data_AF-R7I161-F1
#
_entry.id   AF-R7I161-F1
#
_cell.length_a   1.000
_cell.length_b   1.000
_cell.length_c   1.000
_cell.angle_alpha   90.00
_cell.angle_beta   90.00
_cell.angle_gamma   90.00
#
_symmetry.space_group_name_H-M   'P 1'
#
loop_
_entity.id
_entity.type
_entity.pdbx_description
1 polymer ?
#
loop_
_entity_poly.entity_id
_entity_poly.type
_entity_poly.pdbx_seq_one_letter_code
_entity_poly.pdbx_strand_id
1 'polypeptide(L)'
;MLILGKEQYKHDITFKDVLMFFRDLICEKATSVLFATATFLLGLVNENLYKFLKTHDFKVLAKFDIFLVITALCLIIFAIIFYFVFERPQKETVRKYRKKNIKLKNNYYNHIKVLREKQLRAHEIDIQTFWHDVLSVISKAYDFTSNERLSLYVIQEDTLSGQELSMMVGRYSENYEFNKRNRGIHSINQGCIGAAWNSPENCFYKNDFPTKKEDYDKILSEEYKFSTETISKFRMKAKTIGCVVLHNLTNTDKVAVLVFESTDKNSKVLTKDIMINIYEEYKNEFQNLIANLKDEFTPVVSVDSELEAEQ
;
A
#
# COMPACT_ATOMS: atom_id res chain seq x y z
N MET A 1 25.22 6.71 14.11
CA MET A 1 24.53 8.01 14.26
C MET A 1 24.10 8.44 12.87
N LEU A 2 22.88 8.08 12.46
CA LEU A 2 22.41 8.27 11.07
C LEU A 2 21.56 9.54 10.99
N ILE A 3 22.03 10.46 10.16
CA ILE A 3 21.44 11.76 9.84
C ILE A 3 20.24 11.49 8.91
N LEU A 4 19.02 11.76 9.40
CA LEU A 4 17.82 11.75 8.58
C LEU A 4 17.81 12.98 7.67
N GLY A 5 18.11 12.76 6.38
CA GLY A 5 17.88 13.74 5.33
C GLY A 5 16.38 14.01 5.19
N LYS A 6 16.00 15.29 5.23
CA LYS A 6 14.67 15.75 4.86
C LYS A 6 14.57 15.72 3.33
N GLU A 7 13.91 14.72 2.76
CA GLU A 7 13.46 14.81 1.37
C GLU A 7 12.09 15.48 1.29
N GLN A 8 12.03 16.58 0.53
CA GLN A 8 10.81 17.27 0.15
C GLN A 8 10.13 16.49 -0.98
N TYR A 9 8.98 15.88 -0.68
CA TYR A 9 8.11 15.27 -1.68
C TYR A 9 7.57 16.34 -2.64
N LYS A 10 7.94 16.26 -3.92
CA LYS A 10 7.31 17.00 -5.00
C LYS A 10 6.09 16.20 -5.46
N HIS A 11 4.92 16.55 -4.91
CA HIS A 11 3.65 16.01 -5.38
C HIS A 11 3.29 16.72 -6.68
N ASP A 12 3.09 15.99 -7.78
CA ASP A 12 2.50 16.57 -8.99
C ASP A 12 1.03 16.87 -8.70
N ILE A 13 0.74 18.17 -8.57
CA ILE A 13 -0.58 18.70 -8.21
C ILE A 13 -1.49 18.55 -9.43
N THR A 14 -2.47 17.64 -9.37
CA THR A 14 -3.48 17.49 -10.44
C THR A 14 -4.56 18.56 -10.30
N PHE A 15 -5.32 18.87 -11.37
CA PHE A 15 -6.45 19.83 -11.29
C PHE A 15 -7.50 19.40 -10.24
N LYS A 16 -7.63 18.09 -10.00
CA LYS A 16 -8.47 17.54 -8.93
C LYS A 16 -7.90 17.85 -7.54
N ASP A 17 -6.58 17.84 -7.38
CA ASP A 17 -5.91 18.24 -6.13
C ASP A 17 -5.98 19.75 -5.93
N VAL A 18 -5.94 20.55 -7.00
CA VAL A 18 -6.21 22.00 -6.93
C VAL A 18 -7.66 22.26 -6.53
N LEU A 19 -8.62 21.53 -7.11
CA LEU A 19 -10.04 21.68 -6.78
C LEU A 19 -10.35 21.20 -5.36
N MET A 20 -9.71 20.11 -4.91
CA MET A 20 -9.76 19.63 -3.54
C MET A 20 -9.08 20.60 -2.59
N PHE A 21 -7.94 21.19 -2.95
CA PHE A 21 -7.27 22.23 -2.18
C PHE A 21 -8.12 23.49 -2.08
N PHE A 22 -8.77 23.96 -3.15
CA PHE A 22 -9.70 25.09 -3.07
C PHE A 22 -10.96 24.73 -2.29
N ARG A 23 -11.50 23.52 -2.43
CA ARG A 23 -12.64 23.06 -1.64
C ARG A 23 -12.29 22.96 -0.16
N ASP A 24 -11.12 22.43 0.16
CA ASP A 24 -10.62 22.25 1.52
C ASP A 24 -10.16 23.61 2.10
N LEU A 25 -9.61 24.53 1.30
CA LEU A 25 -9.32 25.91 1.69
C LEU A 25 -10.60 26.71 1.93
N ILE A 26 -11.62 26.52 1.09
CA ILE A 26 -12.95 27.10 1.27
C ILE A 26 -13.64 26.47 2.48
N CYS A 27 -13.47 25.19 2.79
CA CYS A 27 -14.09 24.52 3.95
C CYS A 27 -13.35 24.79 5.27
N GLU A 28 -12.02 24.73 5.26
CA GLU A 28 -11.14 25.01 6.41
C GLU A 28 -11.18 26.50 6.77
N LYS A 29 -11.41 27.36 5.77
CA LYS A 29 -11.72 28.78 6.00
C LYS A 29 -13.20 29.13 5.96
N ALA A 30 -14.14 28.23 5.68
CA ALA A 30 -15.57 28.59 5.63
C ALA A 30 -16.05 29.04 7.00
N THR A 31 -15.65 28.34 8.06
CA THR A 31 -15.94 28.73 9.45
C THR A 31 -15.24 30.01 9.83
N SER A 32 -13.97 30.23 9.43
CA SER A 32 -13.27 31.49 9.74
C SER A 32 -13.73 32.67 8.87
N VAL A 33 -14.23 32.44 7.65
CA VAL A 33 -14.84 33.43 6.75
C VAL A 33 -16.28 33.73 7.17
N LEU A 34 -17.08 32.74 7.58
CA LEU A 34 -18.40 32.93 8.19
C LEU A 34 -18.29 33.62 9.55
N PHE A 35 -17.29 33.24 10.37
CA PHE A 35 -17.01 33.91 11.61
C PHE A 35 -16.54 35.34 11.32
N ALA A 36 -15.56 35.55 10.44
CA ALA A 36 -15.09 36.89 10.07
C ALA A 36 -16.16 37.77 9.42
N THR A 37 -17.07 37.21 8.61
CA THR A 37 -18.22 37.97 8.08
C THR A 37 -19.25 38.25 9.17
N ALA A 38 -19.50 37.33 10.11
CA ALA A 38 -20.31 37.60 11.28
C ALA A 38 -19.67 38.66 12.20
N THR A 39 -18.36 38.60 12.49
CA THR A 39 -17.63 39.61 13.26
C THR A 39 -17.47 40.92 12.52
N PHE A 40 -17.43 40.92 11.18
CA PHE A 40 -17.42 42.14 10.37
C PHE A 40 -18.81 42.80 10.34
N LEU A 41 -19.88 42.01 10.21
CA LEU A 41 -21.27 42.47 10.31
C LEU A 41 -21.62 42.94 11.74
N LEU A 42 -21.08 42.29 12.77
CA LEU A 42 -21.24 42.70 14.18
C LEU A 42 -20.28 43.85 14.56
N GLY A 43 -19.10 43.92 13.94
CA GLY A 43 -18.03 44.88 14.21
C GLY A 43 -18.18 46.22 13.49
N LEU A 44 -19.02 46.30 12.46
CA LEU A 44 -19.44 47.57 11.84
C LEU A 44 -20.32 48.44 12.76
N VAL A 45 -20.61 48.01 13.99
CA VAL A 45 -21.42 48.76 14.97
C VAL A 45 -20.61 49.09 16.24
N ASN A 46 -19.36 49.58 16.12
CA ASN A 46 -18.45 49.66 17.28
C ASN A 46 -18.08 51.06 17.81
N GLU A 47 -19.02 52.01 17.79
CA GLU A 47 -19.02 53.10 18.81
C GLU A 47 -20.40 53.28 19.46
N ASN A 48 -21.47 52.97 18.73
CA ASN A 48 -22.83 53.11 19.24
C ASN A 48 -23.27 51.96 20.16
N LEU A 49 -22.72 50.75 20.02
CA LEU A 49 -23.17 49.59 20.81
C LEU A 49 -22.75 49.68 22.29
N TYR A 50 -21.56 50.19 22.57
CA TYR A 50 -21.07 50.39 23.95
C TYR A 50 -21.84 51.50 24.68
N LYS A 51 -22.20 52.59 23.97
CA LYS A 51 -23.06 53.66 24.49
C LYS A 51 -24.51 53.18 24.72
N PHE A 52 -24.98 52.29 23.85
CA PHE A 52 -26.33 51.71 23.86
C PHE A 52 -26.59 50.73 25.00
N LEU A 53 -25.63 49.83 25.31
CA LEU A 53 -25.73 48.90 26.44
C LEU A 53 -25.78 49.64 27.80
N LYS A 54 -25.23 50.86 27.86
CA LYS A 54 -25.19 51.67 29.08
C LYS A 54 -26.53 52.40 29.36
N THR A 55 -27.36 52.65 28.35
CA THR A 55 -28.58 53.46 28.48
C THR A 55 -29.88 52.66 28.60
N HIS A 56 -29.85 51.32 28.53
CA HIS A 56 -31.04 50.43 28.66
C HIS A 56 -32.23 50.79 27.74
N ASP A 57 -32.00 51.46 26.61
CA ASP A 57 -33.08 51.89 25.71
C ASP A 57 -33.31 50.87 24.59
N PHE A 58 -34.13 49.85 24.87
CA PHE A 58 -34.39 48.73 23.95
C PHE A 58 -35.20 49.10 22.69
N LYS A 59 -35.61 50.37 22.51
CA LYS A 59 -36.38 50.82 21.33
C LYS A 59 -35.60 50.76 20.01
N VAL A 60 -34.27 50.72 20.03
CA VAL A 60 -33.44 50.61 18.81
C VAL A 60 -33.39 49.16 18.28
N LEU A 61 -33.59 48.15 19.13
CA LEU A 61 -33.69 46.75 18.70
C LEU A 61 -34.92 46.51 17.82
N ALA A 62 -35.96 47.33 17.93
CA ALA A 62 -37.13 47.29 17.04
C ALA A 62 -36.83 47.78 15.60
N LYS A 63 -35.63 48.33 15.33
CA LYS A 63 -35.18 48.75 13.99
C LYS A 63 -34.18 47.79 13.34
N PHE A 64 -33.66 46.81 14.08
CA PHE A 64 -32.91 45.74 13.44
C PHE A 64 -33.89 44.84 12.71
N ASP A 65 -33.67 44.65 11.42
CA ASP A 65 -34.48 43.77 10.60
C ASP A 65 -34.45 42.38 11.25
N ILE A 66 -35.55 41.95 11.85
CA ILE A 66 -35.70 40.64 12.50
C ILE A 66 -35.24 39.52 11.54
N PHE A 67 -35.41 39.76 10.24
CA PHE A 67 -34.89 38.95 9.14
C PHE A 67 -33.37 38.71 9.18
N LEU A 68 -32.56 39.73 9.46
CA LEU A 68 -31.10 39.61 9.58
C LEU A 68 -30.69 38.74 10.77
N VAL A 69 -31.37 38.90 11.91
CA VAL A 69 -31.11 38.10 13.11
C VAL A 69 -31.48 36.64 12.86
N ILE A 70 -32.64 36.38 12.24
CA ILE A 70 -33.06 35.02 11.87
C ILE A 70 -32.08 34.40 10.87
N THR A 71 -31.63 35.15 9.87
CA THR A 71 -30.68 34.67 8.86
C THR A 71 -29.34 34.29 9.49
N ALA A 72 -28.82 35.12 10.41
CA ALA A 72 -27.59 34.82 11.14
C ALA A 72 -27.72 33.54 12.00
N LEU A 73 -28.84 33.37 12.69
CA LEU A 73 -29.12 32.15 13.47
C LEU A 73 -29.21 30.91 12.57
N CYS A 74 -29.87 31.01 11.42
CA CYS A 74 -29.94 29.91 10.44
C CYS A 74 -28.55 29.51 9.92
N LEU A 75 -27.67 30.48 9.64
CA LEU A 75 -26.29 30.19 9.19
C LEU A 75 -25.45 29.51 10.27
N ILE A 76 -25.59 29.92 11.53
CA ILE A 76 -24.92 29.27 12.67
C ILE A 76 -25.39 27.82 12.80
N ILE A 77 -26.71 27.60 12.75
CA ILE A 77 -27.29 26.24 12.82
C ILE A 77 -26.79 25.39 11.66
N PHE A 78 -26.75 25.94 10.44
CA PHE A 78 -26.25 25.22 9.27
C PHE A 78 -24.77 24.86 9.38
N ALA A 79 -23.93 25.77 9.90
CA ALA A 79 -22.51 25.50 10.16
C ALA A 79 -22.32 24.40 11.22
N ILE A 80 -23.14 24.39 12.27
CA ILE A 80 -23.13 23.33 13.29
C ILE A 80 -23.51 21.99 12.65
N ILE A 81 -24.61 21.94 11.90
CA ILE A 81 -25.05 20.72 11.20
C ILE A 81 -23.95 20.23 10.25
N PHE A 82 -23.36 21.12 9.47
CA PHE A 82 -22.30 20.77 8.53
C PHE A 82 -21.09 20.15 9.24
N TYR A 83 -20.63 20.76 10.34
CA TYR A 83 -19.53 20.26 11.15
C TYR A 83 -19.82 18.86 11.72
N PHE A 84 -21.02 18.65 12.29
CA PHE A 84 -21.37 17.38 12.93
C PHE A 84 -21.68 16.25 11.94
N VAL A 85 -22.31 16.56 10.80
CA VAL A 85 -22.76 15.55 9.83
C VAL A 85 -21.66 15.18 8.84
N PHE A 86 -20.85 16.14 8.40
CA PHE A 86 -19.88 15.89 7.32
C PHE A 86 -18.43 15.89 7.82
N GLU A 87 -18.02 16.92 8.54
CA GLU A 87 -16.60 17.11 8.87
C GLU A 87 -16.11 16.17 9.98
N ARG A 88 -16.91 16.02 11.04
CA ARG A 88 -16.56 15.15 12.19
C ARG A 88 -16.42 13.68 11.79
N PRO A 89 -17.37 13.03 11.08
CA PRO A 89 -17.24 11.62 10.72
C PRO A 89 -16.03 11.35 9.82
N GLN A 90 -15.72 12.27 8.91
CA GLN A 90 -14.55 12.16 8.03
C GLN A 90 -13.24 12.23 8.84
N LYS A 91 -13.11 13.18 9.77
CA LYS A 91 -11.94 13.29 10.66
C LYS A 91 -11.78 12.09 11.57
N GLU A 92 -12.88 11.55 12.11
CA GLU A 92 -12.85 10.34 12.95
C GLU A 92 -12.42 9.11 12.14
N THR A 93 -12.91 8.98 10.91
CA THR A 93 -12.55 7.91 9.98
C THR A 93 -11.05 7.98 9.65
N VAL A 94 -10.54 9.14 9.24
CA VAL A 94 -9.10 9.37 8.97
C VAL A 94 -8.26 9.07 10.21
N ARG A 95 -8.69 9.50 11.41
CA ARG A 95 -7.99 9.23 12.66
C ARG A 95 -7.97 7.73 12.98
N LYS A 96 -9.07 7.01 12.74
CA LYS A 96 -9.15 5.55 12.92
C LYS A 96 -8.19 4.82 11.98
N TYR A 97 -8.16 5.19 10.69
CA TYR A 97 -7.21 4.65 9.72
C TYR A 97 -5.76 4.95 10.11
N ARG A 98 -5.44 6.19 10.49
CA ARG A 98 -4.10 6.57 10.96
C ARG A 98 -3.68 5.75 12.19
N LYS A 99 -4.58 5.55 13.16
CA LYS A 99 -4.30 4.70 14.34
C LYS A 99 -4.09 3.24 13.96
N LYS A 100 -4.91 2.68 13.03
CA LYS A 100 -4.72 1.31 12.50
C LYS A 100 -3.33 1.20 11.88
N ASN A 101 -2.95 2.10 10.98
CA ASN A 101 -1.64 2.10 10.32
C ASN A 101 -0.48 2.24 11.30
N ILE A 102 -0.55 3.13 12.29
CA ILE A 102 0.51 3.26 13.31
C ILE A 102 0.66 1.96 14.12
N LYS A 103 -0.47 1.37 14.57
CA LYS A 103 -0.45 0.12 15.33
C LYS A 103 0.18 -1.02 14.52
N LEU A 104 -0.16 -1.08 13.25
CA LEU A 104 0.30 -2.09 12.29
C LEU A 104 1.79 -1.93 11.98
N LYS A 105 2.25 -0.70 11.74
CA LYS A 105 3.67 -0.36 11.57
C LYS A 105 4.50 -0.70 12.80
N ASN A 106 3.99 -0.41 13.99
CA ASN A 106 4.64 -0.80 15.24
C ASN A 106 4.69 -2.33 15.42
N ASN A 107 3.59 -3.03 15.11
CA ASN A 107 3.56 -4.49 15.14
C ASN A 107 4.57 -5.09 14.16
N TYR A 108 4.65 -4.54 12.94
CA TYR A 108 5.65 -4.91 11.94
C TYR A 108 7.07 -4.76 12.47
N TYR A 109 7.47 -3.55 12.90
CA TYR A 109 8.84 -3.34 13.39
C TYR A 109 9.17 -4.19 14.61
N ASN A 110 8.22 -4.36 15.54
CA ASN A 110 8.42 -5.25 16.68
C ASN A 110 8.60 -6.71 16.25
N HIS A 111 7.81 -7.17 15.28
CA HIS A 111 7.91 -8.54 14.77
C HIS A 111 9.26 -8.76 14.07
N ILE A 112 9.65 -7.86 13.17
CA ILE A 112 10.96 -7.91 12.49
C ILE A 112 12.11 -7.86 13.50
N LYS A 113 12.01 -7.01 14.52
CA LYS A 113 13.02 -6.94 15.59
C LYS A 113 13.12 -8.26 16.35
N VAL A 114 11.99 -8.85 16.74
CA VAL A 114 11.96 -10.15 17.46
C VAL A 114 12.51 -11.27 16.58
N LEU A 115 12.18 -11.29 15.28
CA LEU A 115 12.73 -12.26 14.34
C LEU A 115 14.26 -12.12 14.25
N ARG A 116 14.75 -10.90 14.05
CA ARG A 116 16.18 -10.60 14.03
C ARG A 116 16.88 -11.04 15.33
N GLU A 117 16.28 -10.78 16.49
CA GLU A 117 16.82 -11.18 17.78
C GLU A 117 16.81 -12.70 17.98
N LYS A 118 15.76 -13.41 17.55
CA LYS A 118 15.72 -14.89 17.57
C LYS A 118 16.77 -15.47 16.64
N GLN A 119 16.97 -14.87 15.47
CA GLN A 119 17.93 -15.28 14.46
C GLN A 119 19.39 -15.09 14.91
N LEU A 120 19.73 -13.93 15.52
CA LEU A 120 21.06 -13.69 16.09
C LEU A 120 21.45 -14.71 17.18
N ARG A 121 20.47 -15.38 17.80
CA ARG A 121 20.71 -16.43 18.79
C ARG A 121 20.87 -17.82 18.19
N ALA A 122 20.37 -18.07 16.98
CA ALA A 122 20.29 -19.40 16.38
C ALA A 122 21.43 -19.72 15.38
N HIS A 123 22.29 -18.76 15.05
CA HIS A 123 23.44 -18.84 14.11
C HIS A 123 23.13 -19.27 12.65
N GLU A 124 21.94 -19.77 12.34
CA GLU A 124 21.51 -20.13 10.98
C GLU A 124 20.17 -19.45 10.64
N ILE A 125 20.08 -18.78 9.49
CA ILE A 125 18.88 -18.01 9.08
C ILE A 125 18.04 -18.87 8.14
N ASP A 126 16.87 -19.34 8.60
CA ASP A 126 15.83 -19.81 7.66
C ASP A 126 15.20 -18.61 6.96
N ILE A 127 15.78 -18.24 5.81
CA ILE A 127 15.34 -17.14 4.94
C ILE A 127 13.87 -17.27 4.55
N GLN A 128 13.40 -18.49 4.30
CA GLN A 128 12.03 -18.71 3.85
C GLN A 128 11.03 -18.42 4.96
N THR A 129 11.33 -18.87 6.17
CA THR A 129 10.51 -18.55 7.35
C THR A 129 10.56 -17.06 7.67
N PHE A 130 11.74 -16.43 7.56
CA PHE A 130 11.87 -14.98 7.73
C PHE A 130 10.97 -14.19 6.77
N TRP A 131 11.08 -14.46 5.47
CA TRP A 131 10.27 -13.76 4.48
C TRP A 131 8.80 -14.14 4.56
N HIS A 132 8.45 -15.38 4.92
CA HIS A 132 7.07 -15.74 5.22
C HIS A 132 6.46 -14.83 6.29
N ASP A 133 7.18 -14.63 7.40
CA ASP A 133 6.69 -13.79 8.50
C ASP A 133 6.58 -12.31 8.09
N VAL A 134 7.58 -11.78 7.37
CA VAL A 134 7.55 -10.42 6.80
C VAL A 134 6.29 -10.23 5.95
N LEU A 135 6.07 -11.12 4.98
CA LEU A 135 4.94 -11.04 4.05
C LEU A 135 3.61 -11.25 4.78
N SER A 136 3.57 -12.06 5.84
CA SER A 136 2.37 -12.26 6.67
C SER A 136 1.87 -10.96 7.31
N VAL A 137 2.80 -10.13 7.77
CA VAL A 137 2.45 -8.86 8.41
C VAL A 137 1.88 -7.89 7.38
N ILE A 138 2.48 -7.84 6.19
CA ILE A 138 2.00 -6.99 5.08
C ILE A 138 0.62 -7.47 4.60
N SER A 139 0.41 -8.77 4.44
CA SER A 139 -0.89 -9.31 4.06
C SER A 139 -1.98 -8.97 5.09
N LYS A 140 -1.70 -9.14 6.39
CA LYS A 140 -2.62 -8.73 7.47
C LYS A 140 -2.85 -7.22 7.51
N ALA A 141 -1.85 -6.45 7.11
CA ALA A 141 -1.94 -5.00 7.09
C ALA A 141 -2.94 -4.48 6.06
N TYR A 142 -3.03 -5.17 4.92
CA TYR A 142 -3.90 -4.84 3.80
C TYR A 142 -5.16 -5.70 3.75
N ASP A 143 -5.49 -6.38 4.85
CA ASP A 143 -6.68 -7.21 5.03
C ASP A 143 -6.81 -8.29 3.91
N PHE A 144 -5.68 -8.85 3.45
CA PHE A 144 -5.66 -9.96 2.50
C PHE A 144 -6.35 -11.19 3.11
N THR A 145 -7.05 -11.95 2.29
CA THR A 145 -7.83 -13.12 2.72
C THR A 145 -7.17 -14.43 2.27
N SER A 146 -7.86 -15.55 2.43
CA SER A 146 -7.48 -16.85 1.88
C SER A 146 -7.45 -16.90 0.34
N ASN A 147 -7.96 -15.87 -0.34
CA ASN A 147 -7.90 -15.78 -1.80
C ASN A 147 -6.62 -15.14 -2.30
N GLU A 148 -5.88 -14.42 -1.45
CA GLU A 148 -4.71 -13.67 -1.82
C GLU A 148 -3.42 -14.39 -1.40
N ARG A 149 -2.36 -14.10 -2.15
CA ARG A 149 -1.00 -14.54 -1.87
C ARG A 149 0.00 -13.45 -2.21
N LEU A 150 0.99 -13.29 -1.35
CA LEU A 150 2.16 -12.45 -1.57
C LEU A 150 3.40 -13.34 -1.64
N SER A 151 4.29 -13.12 -2.60
CA SER A 151 5.54 -13.88 -2.75
C SER A 151 6.68 -12.96 -3.14
N LEU A 152 7.88 -13.24 -2.65
CA LEU A 152 9.10 -12.51 -3.00
C LEU A 152 10.03 -13.43 -3.77
N TYR A 153 10.49 -12.96 -4.93
CA TYR A 153 11.46 -13.63 -5.78
C TYR A 153 12.72 -12.79 -5.87
N VAL A 154 13.88 -13.34 -5.50
CA VAL A 154 15.19 -12.70 -5.70
C VAL A 154 15.77 -13.19 -7.01
N ILE A 155 16.44 -12.30 -7.75
CA ILE A 155 17.06 -12.66 -9.02
C ILE A 155 18.51 -13.05 -8.78
N GLN A 156 18.91 -14.15 -9.39
CA GLN A 156 20.25 -14.70 -9.31
C GLN A 156 20.70 -15.15 -10.68
N GLU A 157 22.00 -15.02 -10.95
CA GLU A 157 22.60 -15.61 -12.12
C GLU A 157 22.88 -17.09 -11.86
N ASP A 158 22.44 -17.96 -12.76
CA ASP A 158 22.85 -19.35 -12.78
C ASP A 158 24.31 -19.44 -13.20
N THR A 159 25.16 -19.95 -12.31
CA THR A 159 26.61 -20.03 -12.53
C THR A 159 26.98 -20.96 -13.68
N LEU A 160 26.12 -21.91 -14.06
CA LEU A 160 26.38 -22.85 -15.15
C LEU A 160 25.94 -22.32 -16.50
N SER A 161 24.77 -21.70 -16.58
CA SER A 161 24.20 -21.23 -17.86
C SER A 161 24.37 -19.73 -18.12
N GLY A 162 24.78 -18.95 -17.12
CA GLY A 162 24.82 -17.48 -17.17
C GLY A 162 23.44 -16.83 -17.28
N GLN A 163 22.35 -17.59 -17.07
CA GLN A 163 20.99 -17.09 -17.18
C GLN A 163 20.50 -16.52 -15.85
N GLU A 164 19.80 -15.39 -15.91
CA GLU A 164 19.07 -14.87 -14.76
C GLU A 164 17.85 -15.74 -14.44
N LEU A 165 17.81 -16.21 -13.19
CA LEU A 165 16.74 -17.01 -12.62
C LEU A 165 16.07 -16.23 -11.47
N SER A 166 14.75 -16.35 -11.40
CA SER A 166 13.95 -15.87 -10.29
C SER A 166 13.77 -16.97 -9.25
N MET A 167 14.31 -16.75 -8.05
CA MET A 167 14.23 -17.67 -6.92
C MET A 167 13.26 -17.15 -5.85
N MET A 168 12.22 -17.90 -5.54
CA MET A 168 11.28 -17.59 -4.48
C MET A 168 11.94 -17.75 -3.12
N VAL A 169 12.14 -16.64 -2.42
CA VAL A 169 12.75 -16.62 -1.09
C VAL A 169 11.71 -16.54 0.03
N GLY A 170 10.45 -16.28 -0.29
CA GLY A 170 9.37 -16.31 0.69
C GLY A 170 7.99 -16.11 0.08
N ARG A 171 6.98 -16.52 0.84
CA ARG A 171 5.58 -16.50 0.44
C ARG A 171 4.66 -16.50 1.66
N TYR A 172 3.54 -15.81 1.54
CA TYR A 172 2.43 -15.88 2.49
C TYR A 172 1.06 -15.81 1.79
N SER A 173 0.09 -16.55 2.34
CA SER A 173 -1.34 -16.59 2.05
C SER A 173 -2.03 -17.05 3.34
N GLU A 174 -3.30 -16.72 3.56
CA GLU A 174 -4.05 -17.38 4.66
C GLU A 174 -4.47 -18.81 4.29
N ASN A 175 -4.49 -19.13 2.99
CA ASN A 175 -4.82 -20.46 2.52
C ASN A 175 -3.60 -21.39 2.62
N TYR A 176 -3.75 -22.46 3.39
CA TYR A 176 -2.70 -23.46 3.61
C TYR A 176 -2.18 -24.08 2.30
N GLU A 177 -3.05 -24.39 1.33
CA GLU A 177 -2.62 -24.98 0.06
C GLU A 177 -1.79 -23.99 -0.77
N PHE A 178 -2.14 -22.71 -0.74
CA PHE A 178 -1.41 -21.69 -1.48
C PHE A 178 -0.08 -21.32 -0.83
N ASN A 179 0.04 -21.55 0.48
CA ASN A 179 1.27 -21.40 1.26
C ASN A 179 2.30 -22.50 1.06
N LYS A 180 1.88 -23.70 0.64
CA LYS A 180 2.79 -24.83 0.51
C LYS A 180 3.94 -24.48 -0.44
N ARG A 181 5.15 -24.79 0.03
CA ARG A 181 6.40 -24.65 -0.72
C ARG A 181 6.36 -25.64 -1.89
N ASN A 182 6.60 -25.14 -3.10
CA ASN A 182 6.82 -25.90 -4.33
C ASN A 182 7.74 -25.04 -5.21
N ARG A 183 8.60 -25.68 -6.02
CA ARG A 183 9.55 -25.11 -7.00
C ARG A 183 9.89 -23.62 -6.79
N GLY A 184 11.11 -23.35 -6.31
CA GLY A 184 11.57 -22.00 -6.06
C GLY A 184 12.04 -21.24 -7.30
N ILE A 185 12.38 -21.90 -8.41
CA ILE A 185 13.23 -21.30 -9.45
C ILE A 185 12.53 -21.28 -10.81
N HIS A 186 12.52 -20.12 -11.47
CA HIS A 186 11.99 -19.94 -12.82
C HIS A 186 12.88 -19.02 -13.66
N SER A 187 12.89 -19.19 -14.99
CA SER A 187 13.57 -18.24 -15.89
C SER A 187 12.98 -16.84 -15.75
N ILE A 188 13.83 -15.82 -15.72
CA ILE A 188 13.38 -14.43 -15.64
C ILE A 188 12.59 -13.98 -16.88
N ASN A 189 12.68 -14.71 -17.99
CA ASN A 189 12.00 -14.38 -19.25
C ASN A 189 10.60 -14.99 -19.38
N GLN A 190 10.09 -15.56 -18.29
CA GLN A 190 8.83 -16.31 -18.25
C GLN A 190 7.83 -15.66 -17.29
N GLY A 191 6.54 -15.79 -17.59
CA GLY A 191 5.49 -15.40 -16.65
C GLY A 191 5.30 -13.90 -16.44
N CYS A 192 4.45 -13.58 -15.48
CA CYS A 192 4.20 -12.20 -15.06
C CYS A 192 5.42 -11.56 -14.37
N ILE A 193 6.32 -12.37 -13.80
CA ILE A 193 7.60 -11.90 -13.26
C ILE A 193 8.44 -11.32 -14.40
N GLY A 194 8.63 -12.07 -15.48
CA GLY A 194 9.37 -11.58 -16.65
C GLY A 194 8.71 -10.41 -17.35
N ALA A 195 7.37 -10.35 -17.36
CA ALA A 195 6.65 -9.20 -17.88
C ALA A 195 6.96 -7.90 -17.09
N ALA A 196 7.01 -7.96 -15.76
CA ALA A 196 7.42 -6.81 -14.94
C ALA A 196 8.92 -6.52 -15.04
N TRP A 197 9.75 -7.56 -15.07
CA TRP A 197 11.21 -7.42 -15.15
C TRP A 197 11.65 -6.71 -16.42
N ASN A 198 11.01 -6.99 -17.54
CA ASN A 198 11.35 -6.41 -18.84
C ASN A 198 10.55 -5.15 -19.18
N SER A 199 9.60 -4.76 -18.33
CA SER A 199 8.80 -3.54 -18.52
C SER A 199 9.61 -2.28 -18.14
N PRO A 200 9.47 -1.18 -18.89
CA PRO A 200 10.05 0.11 -18.51
C PRO A 200 9.41 0.70 -17.24
N GLU A 201 8.14 0.36 -16.96
CA GLU A 201 7.45 0.76 -15.74
C GLU A 201 7.88 -0.06 -14.51
N ASN A 202 8.73 -1.09 -14.67
CA ASN A 202 9.16 -1.98 -13.59
C ASN A 202 7.98 -2.62 -12.83
N CYS A 203 6.84 -2.76 -13.49
CA CYS A 203 5.64 -3.34 -12.90
C CYS A 203 4.76 -4.01 -13.97
N PHE A 204 3.92 -4.94 -13.50
CA PHE A 204 2.91 -5.60 -14.31
C PHE A 204 1.65 -5.77 -13.46
N TYR A 205 0.48 -5.61 -14.05
CA TYR A 205 -0.79 -5.89 -13.39
C TYR A 205 -1.84 -6.36 -14.39
N LYS A 206 -2.49 -7.48 -14.10
CA LYS A 206 -3.59 -8.04 -14.90
C LYS A 206 -4.62 -8.71 -14.00
N ASN A 207 -5.90 -8.41 -14.18
CA ASN A 207 -7.00 -8.91 -13.33
C ASN A 207 -8.12 -9.63 -14.10
N ASP A 208 -7.88 -9.97 -15.36
CA ASP A 208 -8.85 -10.56 -16.27
C ASP A 208 -8.40 -11.94 -16.77
N PHE A 209 -7.58 -12.67 -16.01
CA PHE A 209 -7.21 -14.03 -16.38
C PHE A 209 -8.47 -14.93 -16.46
N PRO A 210 -8.53 -15.86 -17.45
CA PRO A 210 -9.71 -16.66 -17.70
C PRO A 210 -10.13 -17.50 -16.50
N THR A 211 -11.44 -17.72 -16.37
CA THR A 211 -11.99 -18.60 -15.33
C THR A 211 -12.06 -20.06 -15.79
N LYS A 212 -12.18 -20.30 -17.11
CA LYS A 212 -12.14 -21.65 -17.67
C LYS A 212 -10.70 -22.14 -17.71
N LYS A 213 -10.50 -23.40 -17.32
CA LYS A 213 -9.17 -23.99 -17.17
C LYS A 213 -8.42 -24.03 -18.49
N GLU A 214 -9.10 -24.41 -19.57
CA GLU A 214 -8.51 -24.57 -20.90
C GLU A 214 -7.98 -23.23 -21.41
N ASP A 215 -8.79 -22.18 -21.28
CA ASP A 215 -8.42 -20.81 -21.67
C ASP A 215 -7.28 -20.27 -20.80
N TYR A 216 -7.32 -20.56 -19.49
CA TYR A 216 -6.29 -20.15 -18.54
C TYR A 216 -4.93 -20.81 -18.85
N ASP A 217 -4.93 -22.13 -19.01
CA ASP A 217 -3.73 -22.90 -19.31
C ASP A 217 -3.18 -22.51 -20.71
N LYS A 218 -4.06 -22.24 -21.69
CA LYS A 218 -3.69 -21.72 -23.01
C LYS A 218 -2.97 -20.38 -22.91
N ILE A 219 -3.53 -19.40 -22.20
CA ILE A 219 -2.89 -18.08 -22.00
C ILE A 219 -1.54 -18.24 -21.31
N LEU A 220 -1.46 -19.05 -20.25
CA LEU A 220 -0.20 -19.26 -19.55
C LEU A 220 0.89 -19.89 -20.44
N SER A 221 0.49 -20.79 -21.34
CA SER A 221 1.41 -21.44 -22.28
C SER A 221 1.84 -20.52 -23.42
N GLU A 222 0.89 -19.88 -24.09
CA GLU A 222 1.14 -19.11 -25.32
C GLU A 222 1.70 -17.71 -25.02
N GLU A 223 1.11 -16.98 -24.07
CA GLU A 223 1.51 -15.60 -23.76
C GLU A 223 2.64 -15.56 -22.73
N TYR A 224 2.56 -16.41 -21.70
CA TYR A 224 3.47 -16.39 -20.56
C TYR A 224 4.54 -17.48 -20.60
N LYS A 225 4.57 -18.26 -21.69
CA LYS A 225 5.63 -19.23 -22.02
C LYS A 225 5.80 -20.33 -20.97
N PHE A 226 4.78 -20.66 -20.19
CA PHE A 226 4.83 -21.77 -19.24
C PHE A 226 4.65 -23.12 -19.92
N SER A 227 5.45 -24.12 -19.53
CA SER A 227 5.22 -25.49 -19.98
C SER A 227 3.95 -26.06 -19.33
N THR A 228 3.25 -26.96 -20.01
CA THR A 228 2.07 -27.67 -19.47
C THR A 228 2.37 -28.34 -18.13
N GLU A 229 3.58 -28.90 -17.97
CA GLU A 229 4.05 -29.51 -16.75
C GLU A 229 4.27 -28.50 -15.60
N THR A 230 4.60 -27.26 -15.93
CA THR A 230 4.69 -26.16 -14.94
C THR A 230 3.31 -25.70 -14.54
N ILE A 231 2.43 -25.48 -15.51
CA ILE A 231 1.04 -25.03 -15.32
C ILE A 231 0.24 -26.03 -14.47
N SER A 232 0.46 -27.34 -14.66
CA SER A 232 -0.22 -28.38 -13.88
C SER A 232 0.16 -28.38 -12.40
N LYS A 233 1.36 -27.88 -12.06
CA LYS A 233 1.84 -27.78 -10.67
C LYS A 233 1.44 -26.47 -9.98
N PHE A 234 0.79 -25.54 -10.69
CA PHE A 234 0.27 -24.31 -10.08
C PHE A 234 -0.90 -24.63 -9.14
N ARG A 235 -0.64 -24.53 -7.83
CA ARG A 235 -1.64 -24.72 -6.77
C ARG A 235 -2.70 -23.61 -6.77
N MET A 236 -2.27 -22.38 -7.08
CA MET A 236 -3.13 -21.22 -7.16
C MET A 236 -3.38 -20.89 -8.62
N LYS A 237 -4.65 -20.94 -9.04
CA LYS A 237 -5.09 -20.48 -10.36
C LYS A 237 -5.51 -19.02 -10.23
N ALA A 238 -4.51 -18.14 -10.19
CA ALA A 238 -4.70 -16.73 -9.94
C ALA A 238 -5.47 -16.06 -11.09
N LYS A 239 -6.52 -15.31 -10.76
CA LYS A 239 -7.29 -14.49 -11.70
C LYS A 239 -6.80 -13.05 -11.78
N THR A 240 -6.11 -12.62 -10.72
CA THR A 240 -5.43 -11.34 -10.64
C THR A 240 -3.99 -11.58 -10.26
N ILE A 241 -3.07 -10.99 -11.03
CA ILE A 241 -1.63 -11.05 -10.80
C ILE A 241 -1.07 -9.63 -10.92
N GLY A 242 -0.33 -9.21 -9.90
CA GLY A 242 0.45 -7.99 -9.85
C GLY A 242 1.91 -8.32 -9.56
N CYS A 243 2.84 -7.64 -10.23
CA CYS A 243 4.27 -7.78 -10.01
C CYS A 243 4.90 -6.39 -9.96
N VAL A 244 5.81 -6.15 -9.03
CA VAL A 244 6.62 -4.93 -8.93
C VAL A 244 8.08 -5.30 -8.73
N VAL A 245 8.96 -4.66 -9.48
CA VAL A 245 10.40 -4.89 -9.39
C VAL A 245 10.97 -4.05 -8.25
N LEU A 246 11.81 -4.67 -7.43
CA LEU A 246 12.62 -4.05 -6.40
C LEU A 246 14.04 -3.85 -6.93
N HIS A 247 14.60 -2.67 -6.68
CA HIS A 247 15.98 -2.33 -7.04
C HIS A 247 16.93 -2.46 -5.86
N ASN A 248 18.23 -2.45 -6.08
CA ASN A 248 19.21 -2.31 -5.01
C ASN A 248 19.10 -0.94 -4.30
N LEU A 249 19.90 -0.74 -3.25
CA LEU A 249 19.87 0.51 -2.45
C LEU A 249 20.25 1.76 -3.25
N THR A 250 21.00 1.62 -4.35
CA THR A 250 21.37 2.72 -5.25
C THR A 250 20.32 2.97 -6.34
N ASN A 251 19.24 2.17 -6.40
CA ASN A 251 18.23 2.19 -7.45
C ASN A 251 18.82 2.04 -8.88
N THR A 252 19.94 1.33 -9.01
CA THR A 252 20.62 1.10 -10.30
C THR A 252 20.26 -0.25 -10.90
N ASP A 253 20.25 -1.28 -10.06
CA ASP A 253 20.10 -2.67 -10.50
C ASP A 253 18.82 -3.26 -9.95
N LYS A 254 18.11 -4.02 -10.77
CA LYS A 254 16.95 -4.81 -10.35
C LYS A 254 17.46 -6.01 -9.55
N VAL A 255 16.85 -6.31 -8.40
CA VAL A 255 17.33 -7.38 -7.49
C VAL A 255 16.26 -8.40 -7.10
N ALA A 256 14.99 -8.01 -7.15
CA ALA A 256 13.90 -8.89 -6.77
C ALA A 256 12.58 -8.45 -7.42
N VAL A 257 11.57 -9.32 -7.35
CA VAL A 257 10.21 -9.05 -7.78
C VAL A 257 9.26 -9.45 -6.65
N LEU A 258 8.43 -8.51 -6.21
CA LEU A 258 7.32 -8.76 -5.30
C LEU A 258 6.07 -9.09 -6.13
N VAL A 259 5.51 -10.26 -5.88
CA VAL A 259 4.41 -10.86 -6.64
C VAL A 259 3.18 -10.96 -5.77
N PHE A 260 2.06 -10.49 -6.30
CA PHE A 260 0.74 -10.46 -5.69
C PHE A 260 -0.20 -11.27 -6.55
N GLU A 261 -0.93 -12.19 -5.93
CA GLU A 261 -1.88 -13.05 -6.65
C GLU A 261 -3.21 -13.09 -5.90
N SER A 262 -4.32 -13.14 -6.63
CA SER A 262 -5.65 -13.45 -6.08
C SER A 262 -6.40 -14.43 -6.97
N THR A 263 -7.15 -15.36 -6.36
CA THR A 263 -8.12 -16.21 -7.07
C THR A 263 -9.42 -15.49 -7.42
N ASP A 264 -9.60 -14.25 -6.95
CA ASP A 264 -10.74 -13.39 -7.28
C ASP A 264 -10.33 -12.30 -8.28
N LYS A 265 -10.99 -12.28 -9.44
CA LYS A 265 -10.79 -11.27 -10.49
C LYS A 265 -11.23 -9.86 -10.06
N ASN A 266 -12.13 -9.79 -9.08
CA ASN A 266 -12.71 -8.57 -8.56
C ASN A 266 -12.22 -8.30 -7.12
N SER A 267 -11.03 -8.79 -6.76
CA SER A 267 -10.48 -8.61 -5.42
C SER A 267 -10.45 -7.12 -5.06
N LYS A 268 -11.11 -6.77 -3.95
CA LYS A 268 -11.12 -5.40 -3.42
C LYS A 268 -9.86 -5.07 -2.63
N VAL A 269 -9.13 -6.10 -2.21
CA VAL A 269 -7.90 -6.00 -1.42
C VAL A 269 -6.66 -6.16 -2.28
N LEU A 270 -6.79 -6.68 -3.50
CA LEU A 270 -5.73 -6.69 -4.50
C LEU A 270 -6.16 -5.92 -5.75
N THR A 271 -5.97 -4.60 -5.71
CA THR A 271 -6.06 -3.71 -6.88
C THR A 271 -4.68 -3.21 -7.28
N LYS A 272 -4.55 -2.62 -8.49
CA LYS A 272 -3.28 -2.00 -8.93
C LYS A 272 -2.82 -0.92 -7.94
N ASP A 273 -3.73 -0.08 -7.47
CA ASP A 273 -3.40 0.99 -6.52
C ASP A 273 -2.93 0.43 -5.18
N ILE A 274 -3.55 -0.64 -4.68
CA ILE A 274 -3.12 -1.28 -3.43
C ILE A 274 -1.73 -1.91 -3.61
N MET A 275 -1.49 -2.60 -4.73
CA MET A 275 -0.17 -3.15 -5.05
C MET A 275 0.93 -2.08 -5.04
N ILE A 276 0.67 -0.93 -5.70
CA ILE A 276 1.62 0.19 -5.74
C ILE A 276 1.78 0.81 -4.35
N ASN A 277 0.71 0.96 -3.57
CA ASN A 277 0.80 1.49 -2.20
C ASN A 277 1.66 0.59 -1.30
N ILE A 278 1.51 -0.74 -1.40
CA ILE A 278 2.36 -1.69 -0.66
C ILE A 278 3.82 -1.53 -1.10
N TYR A 279 4.08 -1.46 -2.41
CA TYR A 279 5.43 -1.23 -2.92
C TYR A 279 6.03 0.05 -2.35
N GLU A 280 5.35 1.19 -2.49
CA GLU A 280 5.85 2.49 -2.04
C GLU A 280 6.04 2.56 -0.51
N GLU A 281 5.16 1.91 0.26
CA GLU A 281 5.26 1.90 1.72
C GLU A 281 6.43 1.06 2.25
N TYR A 282 6.75 -0.06 1.60
CA TYR A 282 7.73 -1.04 2.11
C TYR A 282 8.99 -1.18 1.27
N LYS A 283 9.13 -0.50 0.12
CA LYS A 283 10.29 -0.67 -0.79
C LYS A 283 11.62 -0.50 -0.08
N ASN A 284 11.80 0.56 0.69
CA ASN A 284 13.07 0.84 1.36
C ASN A 284 13.43 -0.27 2.34
N GLU A 285 12.46 -0.76 3.12
CA GLU A 285 12.64 -1.90 4.02
C GLU A 285 13.00 -3.18 3.26
N PHE A 286 12.29 -3.50 2.17
CA PHE A 286 12.61 -4.65 1.32
C PHE A 286 14.04 -4.56 0.76
N GLN A 287 14.42 -3.42 0.20
CA GLN A 287 15.74 -3.20 -0.37
C GLN A 287 16.85 -3.36 0.67
N ASN A 288 16.66 -2.81 1.88
CA ASN A 288 17.59 -2.98 2.99
C ASN A 288 17.68 -4.43 3.45
N LEU A 289 16.56 -5.13 3.57
CA LEU A 289 16.55 -6.54 3.99
C LEU A 289 17.23 -7.43 2.95
N ILE A 290 16.95 -7.23 1.67
CA ILE A 290 17.60 -7.98 0.57
C ILE A 290 19.10 -7.73 0.57
N ALA A 291 19.54 -6.47 0.68
CA ALA A 291 20.97 -6.13 0.69
C ALA A 291 21.72 -6.80 1.86
N ASN A 292 21.11 -6.86 3.05
CA ASN A 292 21.72 -7.48 4.23
C ASN A 292 21.71 -9.02 4.21
N LEU A 293 20.86 -9.63 3.39
CA LEU A 293 20.72 -11.09 3.28
C LEU A 293 21.29 -11.62 1.97
N LYS A 294 22.02 -10.78 1.21
CA LYS A 294 22.48 -11.13 -0.14
C LYS A 294 23.29 -12.42 -0.18
N ASP A 295 24.17 -12.60 0.80
CA ASP A 295 25.07 -13.76 0.88
C ASP A 295 24.34 -15.06 1.26
N GLU A 296 23.21 -14.93 1.96
CA GLU A 296 22.37 -16.05 2.41
C GLU A 296 21.50 -16.60 1.26
N PHE A 297 21.29 -15.83 0.18
CA PHE A 297 20.49 -16.28 -0.97
C PHE A 297 21.24 -17.24 -1.89
N THR A 298 22.51 -17.55 -1.65
CA THR A 298 23.23 -18.52 -2.45
C THR A 298 22.49 -19.87 -2.42
N PRO A 299 22.11 -20.44 -3.57
CA PRO A 299 21.52 -21.76 -3.58
C PRO A 299 22.61 -22.68 -3.05
N VAL A 300 22.33 -23.40 -1.96
CA VAL A 300 23.09 -24.62 -1.67
C VAL A 300 22.84 -25.51 -2.87
N VAL A 301 23.78 -25.56 -3.80
CA VAL A 301 23.81 -26.57 -4.83
C VAL A 301 24.04 -27.86 -4.05
N SER A 302 22.96 -28.51 -3.63
CA SER A 302 23.01 -29.89 -3.21
C SER A 302 23.34 -30.68 -4.46
N VAL A 303 24.64 -30.90 -4.68
CA VAL A 303 25.15 -31.91 -5.59
C VAL A 303 24.76 -33.26 -4.99
N ASP A 304 23.48 -33.62 -5.04
CA ASP A 304 22.96 -34.91 -4.57
C ASP A 304 21.55 -35.09 -5.12
N SER A 305 21.43 -35.71 -6.31
CA SER A 305 20.30 -36.58 -6.72
C SER A 305 20.28 -36.97 -8.22
N GLU A 306 21.33 -36.75 -9.02
CA GLU A 306 21.41 -37.24 -10.40
C GLU A 306 22.56 -38.24 -10.69
N LEU A 307 23.26 -38.75 -9.66
CA LEU A 307 24.34 -39.74 -9.83
C LEU A 307 24.04 -41.16 -9.30
N GLU A 308 22.84 -41.44 -8.82
CA GLU A 308 22.42 -42.81 -8.43
C GLU A 308 21.39 -43.44 -9.38
N ALA A 309 21.33 -42.99 -10.64
CA ALA A 309 20.52 -43.64 -11.69
C ALA A 309 21.37 -44.39 -12.74
N GLU A 310 22.68 -44.49 -12.55
CA GLU A 310 23.57 -45.33 -13.36
C GLU A 310 24.46 -46.21 -12.46
N GLN A 311 23.84 -47.13 -11.71
CA GLN A 311 24.42 -48.43 -11.31
C GLN A 311 23.34 -49.50 -11.25
#